data_AF-A0A958LKZ6-F1
#
_entry.id   AF-A0A958LKZ6-F1
#
_cell.length_a   1.000
_cell.length_b   1.000
_cell.length_c   1.000
_cell.angle_alpha   90.00
_cell.angle_beta   90.00
_cell.angle_gamma   90.00
#
_symmetry.space_group_name_H-M   'P 1'
#
loop_
_entity.id
_entity.type
_entity.pdbx_description
1 polymer ?
#
loop_
_entity_poly.entity_id
_entity_poly.type
_entity_poly.pdbx_seq_one_letter_code
_entity_poly.pdbx_strand_id
1 'polypeptide(L)'
;MRVLVLTWLMAVGLGAKGEGFLDGEDRKNHVVISTVVTAAGYGFLRSQDHSRWSSAMGAIALGVFAGALKEVADQPMDVEDLQADGAGAGLGLILAMSFDW
;
A
#
# COMPACT_ATOMS: atom_id res chain seq x y z
N MET A 1 -6.22 -14.75 8.38
CA MET A 1 -7.53 -14.06 8.55
C MET A 1 -7.44 -12.81 9.42
N ARG A 2 -6.85 -12.86 10.63
CA ARG A 2 -6.68 -11.67 11.50
C ARG A 2 -5.84 -10.53 10.91
N VAL A 3 -4.76 -10.88 10.20
CA VAL A 3 -3.87 -9.89 9.55
C VAL A 3 -4.61 -9.09 8.48
N LEU A 4 -5.35 -9.76 7.60
CA LEU A 4 -6.13 -9.10 6.55
C LEU A 4 -7.15 -8.12 7.11
N VAL A 5 -7.85 -8.47 8.19
CA VAL A 5 -8.86 -7.60 8.83
C VAL A 5 -8.21 -6.36 9.48
N LEU A 6 -7.06 -6.52 10.13
CA LEU A 6 -6.33 -5.40 10.74
C LEU A 6 -5.73 -4.46 9.69
N THR A 7 -5.17 -5.01 8.61
CA THR A 7 -4.67 -4.21 7.48
C THR A 7 -5.81 -3.43 6.81
N TRP A 8 -6.98 -4.05 6.65
CA TRP A 8 -8.17 -3.41 6.08
C TRP A 8 -8.71 -2.29 7.00
N LEU A 9 -8.81 -2.53 8.32
CA LEU A 9 -9.26 -1.53 9.28
C LEU A 9 -8.29 -0.34 9.39
N MET A 10 -6.99 -0.59 9.29
CA MET A 10 -5.96 0.46 9.33
C MET A 10 -5.91 1.26 8.04
N ALA A 11 -6.09 0.61 6.89
CA ALA A 11 -6.25 1.27 5.60
C ALA A 11 -7.46 2.21 5.57
N VAL A 12 -8.61 1.73 6.04
CA VAL A 12 -9.82 2.53 6.19
C VAL A 12 -9.60 3.66 7.20
N GLY A 13 -8.87 3.40 8.30
CA GLY A 13 -8.52 4.42 9.29
C GLY A 13 -7.57 5.50 8.78
N LEU A 14 -6.62 5.14 7.90
CA LEU A 14 -5.72 6.07 7.22
C LEU A 14 -6.46 6.91 6.17
N GLY A 15 -7.39 6.29 5.42
CA GLY A 15 -8.30 7.01 4.51
C GLY A 15 -9.21 7.99 5.26
N ALA A 16 -9.66 7.65 6.47
CA ALA A 16 -10.54 8.48 7.29
C ALA A 16 -9.82 9.62 8.05
N LYS A 17 -8.51 9.49 8.32
CA LYS A 17 -7.72 10.50 9.07
C LYS A 17 -6.80 11.37 8.21
N GLY A 18 -6.75 11.14 6.90
CA GLY A 18 -5.89 11.85 5.97
C GLY A 18 -6.28 13.30 5.68
N GLU A 19 -7.20 13.94 6.42
CA GLU A 19 -7.70 15.30 6.11
C GLU A 19 -6.62 16.39 6.11
N GLY A 20 -5.44 16.19 6.74
CA GLY A 20 -4.45 17.26 6.93
C GLY A 20 -3.07 17.13 6.26
N PHE A 21 -2.75 16.04 5.56
CA PHE A 21 -1.35 15.76 5.15
C PHE A 21 -1.07 15.73 3.65
N LEU A 22 -2.09 15.66 2.80
CA LEU A 22 -1.95 15.62 1.35
C LEU A 22 -3.02 16.53 0.74
N ASP A 23 -2.58 17.56 0.05
CA ASP A 23 -3.46 18.37 -0.78
C ASP A 23 -3.79 17.53 -2.03
N GLY A 24 -5.07 17.27 -2.30
CA GLY A 24 -5.52 16.38 -3.38
C GLY A 24 -6.12 15.06 -2.87
N GLU A 25 -7.44 14.92 -3.02
CA GLU A 25 -8.21 13.72 -2.67
C GLU A 25 -7.71 12.46 -3.43
N ASP A 26 -7.21 12.64 -4.65
CA ASP A 26 -6.70 11.54 -5.47
C ASP A 26 -5.35 11.01 -4.98
N ARG A 27 -4.42 11.91 -4.62
CA ARG A 27 -3.12 11.53 -4.04
C ARG A 27 -3.25 10.72 -2.74
N LYS A 28 -4.26 11.04 -1.92
CA LYS A 28 -4.59 10.24 -0.73
C LYS A 28 -5.03 8.84 -1.11
N ASN A 29 -5.84 8.71 -2.15
CA ASN A 29 -6.31 7.40 -2.63
C ASN A 29 -5.14 6.54 -3.11
N HIS A 30 -4.18 7.11 -3.84
CA HIS A 30 -2.94 6.44 -4.26
C HIS A 30 -2.13 5.91 -3.07
N VAL A 31 -1.80 6.79 -2.11
CA VAL A 31 -1.06 6.39 -0.90
C VAL A 31 -1.79 5.30 -0.14
N VAL A 32 -3.09 5.46 0.11
CA VAL A 32 -3.90 4.50 0.86
C VAL A 32 -3.93 3.16 0.13
N ILE A 33 -4.27 3.13 -1.15
CA ILE A 33 -4.37 1.90 -1.95
C ILE A 33 -3.04 1.15 -1.96
N SER A 34 -1.93 1.83 -2.29
CA SER A 34 -0.62 1.20 -2.29
C SER A 34 -0.19 0.73 -0.89
N THR A 35 -0.53 1.46 0.17
CA THR A 35 -0.32 1.02 1.56
C THR A 35 -1.09 -0.25 1.88
N VAL A 36 -2.38 -0.34 1.52
CA VAL A 36 -3.19 -1.54 1.78
C VAL A 36 -2.63 -2.73 1.03
N VAL A 37 -2.37 -2.55 -0.27
CA VAL A 37 -1.97 -3.62 -1.17
C VAL A 37 -0.59 -4.14 -0.77
N THR A 38 0.36 -3.27 -0.44
CA THR A 38 1.66 -3.71 0.06
C THR A 38 1.52 -4.43 1.40
N ALA A 39 0.78 -3.89 2.36
CA ALA A 39 0.67 -4.54 3.66
C ALA A 39 -0.03 -5.90 3.60
N ALA A 40 -1.09 -6.01 2.79
CA ALA A 40 -1.80 -7.26 2.55
C ALA A 40 -0.94 -8.26 1.75
N GLY A 41 -0.24 -7.78 0.72
CA GLY A 41 0.68 -8.57 -0.10
C GLY A 41 1.81 -9.15 0.73
N TYR A 42 2.38 -8.36 1.65
CA TYR A 42 3.41 -8.85 2.58
C TYR A 42 2.85 -9.96 3.48
N GLY A 43 1.71 -9.74 4.11
CA GLY A 43 1.08 -10.74 4.98
C GLY A 43 0.71 -12.03 4.23
N PHE A 44 0.25 -11.92 2.98
CA PHE A 44 -0.01 -13.07 2.12
C PHE A 44 1.27 -13.83 1.79
N LEU A 45 2.32 -13.16 1.32
CA LEU A 45 3.59 -13.80 0.98
C LEU A 45 4.25 -14.47 2.20
N ARG A 46 4.18 -13.83 3.37
CA ARG A 46 4.62 -14.42 4.64
C ARG A 46 3.83 -15.68 5.01
N SER A 47 2.53 -15.73 4.69
CA SER A 47 1.69 -16.92 4.92
C SER A 47 1.98 -18.09 3.97
N GLN A 48 2.71 -17.84 2.89
CA GLN A 48 3.15 -18.84 1.92
C GLN A 48 4.63 -19.25 2.16
N ASP A 49 5.15 -19.03 3.37
CA ASP A 49 6.54 -19.35 3.77
C ASP A 49 7.64 -18.65 2.96
N HIS A 50 7.32 -17.56 2.25
CA HIS A 50 8.37 -16.76 1.62
C HIS A 50 9.26 -16.11 2.67
N SER A 51 10.54 -15.97 2.33
CA SER A 51 11.50 -15.23 3.15
C SER A 51 10.98 -13.80 3.39
N ARG A 52 11.37 -13.20 4.51
CA ARG A 52 11.04 -11.80 4.82
C ARG A 52 11.43 -10.86 3.68
N TRP A 53 12.58 -11.12 3.04
CA TRP A 53 13.07 -10.28 1.97
C TRP A 53 12.26 -10.45 0.68
N SER A 54 11.98 -11.69 0.29
CA SER A 54 11.14 -11.99 -0.87
C SER A 54 9.72 -11.43 -0.70
N SER A 55 9.19 -11.53 0.53
CA SER A 55 7.87 -11.00 0.89
C SER A 55 7.84 -9.48 0.80
N ALA A 56 8.86 -8.79 1.30
CA ALA A 56 8.96 -7.34 1.24
C ALA A 56 9.09 -6.82 -0.19
N MET A 57 9.97 -7.42 -1.01
CA MET A 57 10.14 -7.03 -2.41
C MET A 57 8.87 -7.29 -3.23
N GLY A 58 8.24 -8.46 -3.04
CA GLY A 58 6.98 -8.78 -3.71
C GLY A 58 5.84 -7.85 -3.29
N ALA A 59 5.77 -7.49 -2.01
CA ALA A 59 4.75 -6.58 -1.48
C ALA A 59 4.91 -5.15 -1.99
N ILE A 60 6.15 -4.63 -2.07
CA ILE A 60 6.42 -3.33 -2.68
C ILE A 60 6.01 -3.35 -4.16
N ALA A 61 6.42 -4.40 -4.89
CA ALA A 61 6.07 -4.54 -6.30
C ALA A 61 4.54 -4.56 -6.51
N LEU A 62 3.79 -5.25 -5.64
CA LEU A 62 2.33 -5.27 -5.67
C LEU A 62 1.72 -3.88 -5.40
N GLY A 63 2.22 -3.14 -4.41
CA GLY A 63 1.69 -1.81 -4.09
C GLY A 63 1.97 -0.76 -5.16
N VAL A 64 3.16 -0.78 -5.74
CA VAL A 64 3.52 0.10 -6.86
C VAL A 64 2.74 -0.30 -8.11
N PHE A 65 2.59 -1.59 -8.39
CA PHE A 65 1.81 -2.06 -9.53
C PHE A 65 0.31 -1.74 -9.41
N ALA A 66 -0.27 -1.86 -8.21
CA ALA A 66 -1.67 -1.50 -7.98
C ALA A 66 -1.92 0.01 -8.16
N GLY A 67 -0.95 0.83 -7.75
CA GLY A 67 -0.92 2.25 -8.01
C GLY A 67 -0.90 2.60 -9.50
N ALA A 68 0.08 2.05 -10.22
CA ALA A 68 0.20 2.23 -11.67
C ALA A 68 -1.02 1.72 -12.46
N LEU A 69 -1.69 0.65 -12.00
CA LEU A 69 -2.94 0.18 -12.62
C LEU A 69 -4.09 1.19 -12.48
N LYS A 70 -4.14 1.96 -11.39
CA LYS A 70 -5.11 3.04 -11.21
C LYS A 70 -4.82 4.18 -12.19
N GLU A 71 -3.55 4.56 -12.37
CA GLU A 71 -3.14 5.59 -13.35
C GLU A 71 -3.37 5.18 -14.81
N VAL A 72 -3.25 3.88 -15.14
CA VAL A 72 -3.56 3.41 -16.51
C VAL A 72 -5.07 3.52 -16.81
N ALA A 73 -5.92 3.47 -15.78
CA ALA A 73 -7.35 3.67 -15.94
C ALA A 73 -7.72 5.16 -16.12
N ASP A 74 -6.95 6.06 -15.52
CA ASP A 74 -7.15 7.51 -15.55
C ASP A 74 -6.01 8.19 -16.36
N GLN A 75 -6.17 8.40 -17.68
CA GLN A 75 -5.18 9.18 -18.44
C GLN A 75 -5.27 10.69 -18.10
N PRO A 76 -4.15 11.43 -17.94
CA PRO A 76 -2.74 11.05 -18.10
C PRO A 76 -1.99 10.79 -16.76
N MET A 77 -0.98 9.93 -16.82
CA MET A 77 -0.09 9.55 -15.71
C MET A 77 0.78 10.72 -15.24
N ASP A 78 0.57 11.18 -14.00
CA ASP A 78 1.39 12.20 -13.37
C ASP A 78 2.52 11.56 -12.54
N VAL A 79 3.71 12.15 -12.60
CA VAL A 79 4.86 11.72 -11.80
C VAL A 79 4.58 11.88 -10.29
N GLU A 80 3.68 12.78 -9.93
CA GLU A 80 3.26 13.01 -8.55
C GLU A 80 2.43 11.85 -7.97
N ASP A 81 1.63 11.18 -8.80
CA ASP A 81 0.80 10.03 -8.41
C ASP A 81 1.65 8.76 -8.28
N LEU A 82 2.63 8.58 -9.18
CA LEU A 82 3.62 7.52 -9.07
C LEU A 82 4.48 7.64 -7.79
N GLN A 83 4.79 8.87 -7.37
CA GLN A 83 5.48 9.12 -6.09
C GLN A 83 4.58 8.80 -4.89
N ALA A 84 3.29 9.10 -4.99
CA ALA A 84 2.31 8.78 -3.96
C ALA A 84 2.15 7.25 -3.79
N ASP A 85 2.14 6.50 -4.88
CA ASP A 85 2.10 5.05 -4.86
C ASP A 85 3.38 4.43 -4.28
N GLY A 86 4.55 4.99 -4.63
CA GLY A 86 5.83 4.59 -4.05
C GLY A 86 5.88 4.85 -2.54
N ALA A 87 5.42 6.02 -2.09
CA ALA A 87 5.33 6.36 -0.67
C ALA A 87 4.33 5.45 0.07
N GLY A 88 3.16 5.21 -0.55
CA GLY A 88 2.15 4.31 -0.03
C GLY A 88 2.65 2.88 0.13
N ALA A 89 3.36 2.35 -0.88
CA ALA A 89 3.97 1.03 -0.81
C ALA A 89 5.02 0.95 0.31
N GLY A 90 5.88 1.97 0.45
CA GLY A 90 6.86 2.06 1.53
C GLY A 90 6.20 2.06 2.92
N LEU A 91 5.16 2.87 3.12
CA LEU A 91 4.38 2.91 4.37
C LEU A 91 3.69 1.57 4.66
N GLY A 92 3.10 0.94 3.64
CA GLY A 92 2.47 -0.38 3.75
C GLY A 92 3.45 -1.45 4.19
N LEU A 93 4.69 -1.42 3.68
CA LEU A 93 5.71 -2.37 4.09
C LEU A 93 6.17 -2.14 5.53
N ILE A 94 6.47 -0.89 5.91
CA ILE A 94 6.86 -0.53 7.28
C ILE A 94 5.79 -0.98 8.26
N LEU A 95 4.52 -0.69 7.94
CA LEU A 95 3.39 -1.09 8.74
C LEU A 95 3.30 -2.61 8.88
N ALA A 96 3.40 -3.36 7.77
CA ALA A 96 3.34 -4.81 7.81
C ALA A 96 4.48 -5.45 8.60
N MET A 97 5.70 -4.92 8.47
CA MET A 97 6.87 -5.39 9.24
C MET A 97 6.75 -5.06 10.74
N SER A 98 6.06 -3.98 11.10
CA SER A 98 5.78 -3.62 12.50
C SER A 98 4.86 -4.63 13.20
N PHE A 99 4.12 -5.42 12.42
CA PHE A 99 3.24 -6.49 12.89
C PHE A 99 3.75 -7.89 12.52
N ASP A 100 5.00 -8.05 12.05
CA ASP A 100 5.56 -9.36 11.69
C ASP A 100 5.85 -10.17 12.97
N TRP A 101 4.95 -11.11 13.26
CA TRP A 101 5.11 -12.22 14.21
C TRP A 101 5.79 -13.40 13.52
#